data_AF-A0A843TGG5-F1
#
_entry.id   AF-A0A843TGG5-F1
#
_cell.length_a   1.000
_cell.length_b   1.000
_cell.length_c   1.000
_cell.angle_alpha   90.00
_cell.angle_beta   90.00
_cell.angle_gamma   90.00
#
_symmetry.space_group_name_H-M   'P 1'
#
loop_
_entity.id
_entity.type
_entity.pdbx_description
1 polymer ?
#
loop_
_entity_poly.entity_id
_entity_poly.type
_entity_poly.pdbx_seq_one_letter_code
_entity_poly.pdbx_strand_id
1 'polypeptide(L)' 'MQTQAHTQAALQAQLEAQERVDVWWSLLLRTRFEDGAVEVAWDEFVRLFRAKFVIEHIQDKME' A
#
# COMPACT_ATOMS: atom_id res chain seq x y z
N MET A 1 23.10 -6.90 -21.40
CA MET A 1 21.78 -6.33 -21.73
C MET A 1 20.65 -6.81 -20.80
N GLN A 2 20.69 -8.03 -20.24
CA GLN A 2 19.62 -8.52 -19.34
C GLN A 2 19.53 -7.78 -17.99
N THR A 3 20.66 -7.42 -17.37
CA THR A 3 20.68 -6.75 -16.05
C THR A 3 19.93 -5.41 -16.04
N GLN A 4 19.99 -4.63 -17.13
CA GLN A 4 19.30 -3.34 -17.24
C GLN A 4 17.77 -3.49 -17.30
N ALA A 5 17.28 -4.50 -18.02
CA ALA A 5 15.84 -4.75 -18.16
C ALA A 5 15.21 -5.20 -16.84
N HIS A 6 15.90 -6.03 -16.05
CA HIS A 6 15.44 -6.44 -14.72
C HIS A 6 15.39 -5.25 -13.75
N THR A 7 16.39 -4.36 -13.77
CA THR A 7 16.39 -3.16 -12.93
C THR A 7 15.27 -2.20 -13.31
N GLN A 8 15.00 -2.04 -14.61
CA GLN A 8 13.94 -1.16 -15.09
C GLN A 8 12.55 -1.68 -14.73
N ALA A 9 12.32 -2.99 -14.84
CA ALA A 9 11.07 -3.62 -14.42
C ALA A 9 10.84 -3.50 -12.90
N ALA A 10 11.87 -3.67 -12.09
CA ALA A 10 11.78 -3.50 -10.64
C ALA A 10 11.46 -2.05 -10.24
N LEU A 11 12.10 -1.08 -10.89
CA LEU A 11 11.81 0.34 -10.68
C LEU A 11 10.38 0.70 -11.05
N GLN A 12 9.91 0.22 -12.21
CA GLN A 12 8.54 0.45 -12.68
C GLN A 12 7.52 -0.13 -11.69
N ALA A 13 7.72 -1.37 -11.25
CA ALA A 13 6.85 -2.01 -10.27
C ALA A 13 6.82 -1.26 -8.93
N GLN A 14 7.95 -0.69 -8.50
CA GLN A 14 8.03 0.11 -7.29
C GLN A 14 7.26 1.43 -7.43
N LEU A 15 7.40 2.14 -8.56
CA LEU A 15 6.68 3.40 -8.81
C LEU A 15 5.17 3.18 -8.86
N GLU A 16 4.72 2.12 -9.54
CA GLU A 16 3.30 1.77 -9.59
C GLU A 16 2.75 1.37 -8.21
N ALA A 17 3.57 0.71 -7.38
CA ALA A 17 3.18 0.41 -6.00
C ALA A 17 3.04 1.67 -5.16
N GLN A 18 3.96 2.63 -5.30
CA GLN A 18 3.90 3.92 -4.61
C GLN A 18 2.65 4.71 -5.02
N GLU A 19 2.39 4.83 -6.33
CA GLU A 19 1.21 5.55 -6.85
C GLU A 19 -0.10 4.95 -6.33
N ARG A 20 -0.21 3.61 -6.30
CA ARG A 20 -1.39 2.93 -5.74
C ARG A 20 -1.60 3.21 -4.26
N VAL A 21 -0.51 3.28 -3.47
CA VAL A 21 -0.58 3.59 -2.04
C VAL A 21 -1.01 5.05 -1.83
N ASP A 22 -0.43 5.98 -2.59
CA ASP A 22 -0.73 7.41 -2.47
C ASP A 22 -2.19 7.74 -2.84
N VAL A 23 -2.69 7.14 -3.93
CA VAL A 23 -4.09 7.30 -4.35
C VAL A 23 -5.04 6.72 -3.30
N TRP A 24 -4.77 5.50 -2.82
CA TRP A 24 -5.61 4.88 -1.79
C TRP A 24 -5.64 5.72 -0.51
N TRP A 25 -4.47 6.16 -0.03
CA TRP A 25 -4.37 6.92 1.21
C TRP A 25 -5.12 8.25 1.10
N SER A 26 -4.95 8.95 -0.01
CA SER A 26 -5.66 10.21 -0.29
C SER A 26 -7.18 10.04 -0.32
N LEU A 27 -7.67 8.95 -0.92
CA LEU A 27 -9.11 8.64 -0.95
C LEU A 27 -9.62 8.24 0.45
N LEU A 28 -8.86 7.44 1.19
CA LEU A 28 -9.21 7.02 2.54
C LEU A 28 -9.30 8.24 3.48
N LEU A 29 -8.34 9.16 3.41
CA LEU A 29 -8.37 10.42 4.15
C LEU A 29 -9.61 11.24 3.82
N ARG A 30 -9.92 11.43 2.53
CA ARG A 30 -11.09 12.24 2.12
C ARG A 30 -12.45 11.63 2.46
N THR A 31 -12.56 10.31 2.48
CA THR A 31 -13.85 9.61 2.61
C THR A 31 -14.17 9.18 4.03
N ARG A 32 -13.15 8.83 4.82
CA ARG A 32 -13.31 8.28 6.17
C ARG A 32 -13.01 9.29 7.26
N PHE A 33 -12.28 10.34 6.94
CA PHE A 33 -11.94 11.42 7.86
C PHE A 33 -12.46 12.71 7.25
N GLU A 34 -13.65 13.15 7.69
CA GLU A 34 -14.43 14.22 7.04
C GLU A 34 -13.65 15.52 6.78
N ASP A 35 -12.57 15.79 7.51
CA ASP A 35 -11.72 16.98 7.37
C ASP A 35 -10.27 16.70 6.91
N GLY A 36 -10.00 15.52 6.36
CA GLY A 36 -8.65 15.12 5.97
C GLY A 36 -7.73 14.97 7.18
N ALA A 37 -8.17 14.17 8.17
CA ALA A 37 -7.51 13.99 9.46
C ALA A 37 -5.97 13.99 9.34
N VAL A 38 -5.37 14.95 10.04
CA VAL A 38 -3.91 15.15 10.10
C VAL A 38 -3.26 14.15 11.06
N GLU A 39 -4.03 13.58 11.99
CA GLU A 39 -3.58 12.56 12.92
C GLU A 39 -4.45 11.31 12.83
N VAL A 40 -3.85 10.23 12.35
CA VAL A 40 -4.40 8.88 12.40
C VAL A 40 -3.58 8.11 13.42
N ALA A 41 -4.25 7.52 14.41
CA ALA A 41 -3.58 6.65 15.37
C ALA A 41 -2.88 5.49 14.63
N TRP A 42 -1.65 5.18 15.04
CA TRP A 42 -0.80 4.24 14.32
C TRP A 42 -1.42 2.84 14.18
N ASP A 43 -2.13 2.39 15.21
CA ASP A 43 -2.87 1.12 15.23
C ASP A 43 -4.01 1.09 14.20
N GLU A 44 -4.78 2.19 14.10
CA GLU A 44 -5.85 2.33 13.11
C GLU A 44 -5.27 2.37 11.68
N PHE A 45 -4.15 3.06 11.47
CA PHE A 45 -3.42 3.03 10.20
C PHE A 45 -3.01 1.60 9.80
N VAL A 46 -2.35 0.87 10.71
CA VAL A 46 -1.88 -0.50 10.45
C VAL A 46 -3.04 -1.43 10.13
N ARG A 47 -4.17 -1.31 10.84
CA ARG A 47 -5.39 -2.10 10.59
C ARG A 47 -5.94 -1.85 9.19
N LEU A 48 -6.07 -0.59 8.78
CA LEU A 48 -6.59 -0.20 7.47
C LEU A 48 -5.64 -0.59 6.33
N PHE A 49 -4.33 -0.40 6.53
CA PHE A 49 -3.31 -0.77 5.56
C PHE A 49 -3.29 -2.29 5.31
N ARG A 50 -3.31 -3.10 6.38
CA ARG A 50 -3.35 -4.57 6.26
C ARG A 50 -4.60 -5.04 5.53
N ALA A 51 -5.77 -4.51 5.89
CA ALA A 51 -7.02 -4.89 5.20
C ALA A 51 -7.01 -4.61 3.69
N LYS A 52 -6.25 -3.60 3.23
CA LYS A 52 -6.21 -3.21 1.81
C LYS A 52 -5.10 -3.90 1.02
N PHE A 53 -3.89 -3.95 1.56
CA PHE A 53 -2.68 -4.39 0.84
C PHE A 53 -2.19 -5.77 1.27
N VAL A 54 -2.62 -6.23 2.44
CA VAL A 54 -2.34 -7.57 2.95
C VAL A 54 -3.64 -8.36 2.88
N ILE A 55 -4.08 -8.66 1.66
CA ILE A 55 -5.05 -9.72 1.43
C ILE A 55 -4.42 -10.99 2.00
N GLU A 56 -5.16 -11.77 2.78
CA GLU A 56 -4.77 -13.00 3.49
C GLU A 56 -3.89 -13.98 2.69
N HIS A 57 -2.63 -13.64 2.44
CA HIS A 57 -1.55 -14.54 2.02
C HIS A 57 -0.85 -15.12 3.25
N ILE A 58 -1.58 -15.22 4.36
CA ILE A 58 -1.18 -15.90 5.60
C ILE A 58 -2.29 -16.90 5.95
N GLN A 59 -2.63 -17.78 5.02
CA GLN A 59 -3.21 -19.09 5.36
C GLN A 59 -2.45 -20.26 4.71
N ASP A 60 -1.32 -20.02 4.02
CA ASP A 60 -0.60 -21.07 3.28
C ASP A 60 0.86 -21.28 3.73
N LYS A 61 1.25 -20.84 4.94
CA LYS A 61 2.58 -21.11 5.54
C LYS A 61 2.56 -21.43 7.05
N MET A 62 1.47 -22.00 7.55
CA MET A 62 1.42 -22.62 8.90
C MET A 62 1.10 -24.12 8.85
N GLU A 63 1.54 -24.82 7.81
CA GLU A 63 1.80 -26.27 7.84
C GLU A 63 3.23 -26.57 7.41
#